data_AF-A0A420CL37-F1
#
_entry.id   AF-A0A420CL37-F1
#
_cell.length_a   1.000
_cell.length_b   1.000
_cell.length_c   1.000
_cell.angle_alpha   90.00
_cell.angle_beta   90.00
_cell.angle_gamma   90.00
#
_symmetry.space_group_name_H-M   'P 1'
#
loop_
_entity.id
_entity.type
_entity.pdbx_description
1 polymer ?
#
loop_
_entity_poly.entity_id
_entity_poly.type
_entity_poly.pdbx_seq_one_letter_code
_entity_poly.pdbx_strand_id
1 'polypeptide(L)'
;MFLALKKDITIWVHYIRKMLIQIVYIAVLLAATVKSIVLAGKRGLSSQNYFAVFLFLSLCLELYGHYKIFNKEFDFAYLFNYYSIFLIIFFNIYYAKVFPQKLKVFFLYVLMAILVFIILFVKFYSDNYENILGILVCFYFIINVLVWFYIRLKNFDEIKILNDPYFWVSCGLLFWSIFFIFRSIPMFFLQDNDPGLLQILKVMQYCVNIIMYGMFYIALRKFENKNTI
;
A
#
# COMPACT_ATOMS: atom_id res chain seq x y z
N MET A 1 19.44 32.48 -26.07
CA MET A 1 19.06 31.26 -26.82
C MET A 1 19.56 29.97 -26.14
N PHE A 2 20.85 29.84 -25.81
CA PHE A 2 21.41 28.65 -25.12
C PHE A 2 20.82 28.33 -23.73
N LEU A 3 20.48 29.36 -22.94
CA LEU A 3 19.87 29.21 -21.61
C LEU A 3 18.42 28.68 -21.64
N ALA A 4 17.66 29.03 -22.68
CA ALA A 4 16.30 28.53 -22.88
C ALA A 4 16.31 27.05 -23.27
N LEU A 5 17.18 26.68 -24.22
CA LEU A 5 17.36 25.30 -24.67
C LEU A 5 17.80 24.37 -23.53
N LYS A 6 18.71 24.84 -22.66
CA LYS A 6 19.19 24.07 -21.51
C LYS A 6 18.08 23.84 -20.48
N LYS A 7 17.20 24.82 -20.26
CA LYS A 7 16.05 24.75 -19.34
C LYS A 7 14.97 23.80 -19.85
N ASP A 8 14.72 23.78 -21.16
CA ASP A 8 13.78 22.83 -21.77
C ASP A 8 14.28 21.39 -21.67
N ILE A 9 15.56 21.13 -21.93
CA ILE A 9 16.15 19.79 -21.83
C ILE A 9 16.04 19.23 -20.40
N THR A 10 16.28 20.05 -19.36
CA THR A 10 16.14 19.58 -17.96
C THR A 10 14.70 19.24 -17.60
N ILE A 11 13.71 19.97 -18.12
CA ILE A 11 12.29 19.70 -17.90
C ILE A 11 11.91 18.36 -18.54
N TRP A 12 12.34 18.11 -19.78
CA TRP A 12 12.11 16.85 -20.48
C TRP A 12 12.75 15.65 -19.76
N VAL A 13 14.00 15.79 -19.30
CA VAL A 13 14.68 14.73 -18.54
C VAL A 13 13.96 14.42 -17.22
N HIS A 14 13.45 15.44 -16.52
CA HIS A 14 12.68 15.25 -15.29
C HIS A 14 11.35 14.52 -15.56
N TYR A 15 10.66 14.88 -16.64
CA TYR A 15 9.41 14.25 -17.05
C TYR A 15 9.59 12.78 -17.44
N ILE A 16 10.61 12.47 -18.25
CA ILE A 16 10.94 11.10 -18.67
C ILE A 16 11.28 10.23 -17.45
N ARG A 17 12.09 10.74 -16.51
CA ARG A 17 12.41 10.02 -15.26
C ARG A 17 11.16 9.70 -14.45
N LYS A 18 10.24 10.66 -14.32
CA LYS A 18 8.98 10.49 -13.59
C LYS A 18 8.07 9.45 -14.25
N MET A 19 7.97 9.43 -15.58
CA MET A 19 7.22 8.40 -16.29
C MET A 19 7.86 7.02 -16.13
N LEU A 20 9.19 6.93 -16.23
CA LEU A 20 9.89 5.66 -16.11
C LEU A 20 9.68 5.01 -14.73
N ILE A 21 9.76 5.78 -13.65
CA ILE A 21 9.54 5.23 -12.31
C ILE A 21 8.09 4.77 -12.10
N GLN A 22 7.11 5.45 -12.70
CA GLN A 22 5.72 5.03 -12.67
C GLN A 22 5.51 3.72 -13.44
N ILE A 23 6.14 3.57 -14.61
CA ILE A 23 6.09 2.32 -15.39
C ILE A 23 6.69 1.16 -14.59
N VAL A 24 7.86 1.38 -13.97
CA VAL A 24 8.50 0.36 -13.12
C VAL A 24 7.60 0.00 -11.94
N TYR A 25 6.98 1.00 -11.31
CA TYR A 25 6.00 0.79 -10.26
C TYR A 25 4.85 -0.13 -10.70
N ILE A 26 4.15 0.21 -11.79
CA ILE A 26 3.03 -0.57 -12.31
C ILE A 26 3.48 -1.97 -12.72
N ALA A 27 4.66 -2.11 -13.33
CA ALA A 27 5.21 -3.40 -13.74
C ALA A 27 5.48 -4.32 -12.54
N VAL A 28 6.02 -3.80 -11.44
CA VAL A 28 6.27 -4.58 -10.21
C VAL A 28 4.96 -4.99 -9.54
N LEU A 29 3.97 -4.08 -9.48
CA LEU A 29 2.62 -4.40 -9.01
C LEU A 29 1.99 -5.50 -9.87
N LEU A 30 2.01 -5.36 -11.20
CA LEU A 30 1.50 -6.35 -12.14
C LEU A 30 2.17 -7.72 -11.93
N ALA A 31 3.50 -7.75 -11.78
CA ALA A 31 4.23 -8.99 -11.54
C ALA A 31 3.81 -9.67 -10.22
N ALA A 32 3.62 -8.90 -9.15
CA ALA A 32 3.10 -9.41 -7.88
C ALA A 32 1.67 -9.94 -8.02
N THR A 33 0.78 -9.20 -8.71
CA THR A 33 -0.61 -9.59 -8.94
C THR A 33 -0.71 -10.86 -9.77
N VAL A 34 0.00 -10.95 -10.91
CA VAL A 34 0.04 -12.15 -11.76
C VAL A 34 0.53 -13.36 -10.97
N LYS A 35 1.63 -13.22 -10.21
CA LYS A 35 2.12 -14.30 -9.36
C LYS A 35 1.09 -14.75 -8.34
N SER A 36 0.43 -13.80 -7.69
CA SER A 36 -0.60 -14.08 -6.70
C SER A 36 -1.80 -14.81 -7.32
N ILE A 37 -2.26 -14.39 -8.50
CA ILE A 37 -3.34 -15.07 -9.23
C ILE A 37 -2.93 -16.49 -9.63
N VAL A 38 -1.72 -16.69 -10.16
CA VAL A 38 -1.21 -18.03 -10.51
C VAL A 38 -1.15 -18.95 -9.28
N LEU A 39 -0.68 -18.43 -8.15
CA LEU A 39 -0.65 -19.19 -6.89
C LEU A 39 -2.07 -19.52 -6.39
N ALA A 40 -3.02 -18.57 -6.52
CA ALA A 40 -4.42 -18.78 -6.18
C ALA A 40 -5.08 -19.84 -7.06
N GLY A 41 -4.80 -19.84 -8.37
CA GLY A 41 -5.34 -20.83 -9.31
C GLY A 41 -4.82 -22.24 -9.02
N LYS A 42 -3.54 -22.37 -8.65
CA LYS A 42 -2.93 -23.67 -8.33
C LYS A 42 -3.36 -24.24 -6.98
N ARG A 43 -3.60 -23.39 -5.97
CA ARG A 43 -3.72 -23.83 -4.56
C ARG A 43 -4.89 -23.22 -3.78
N GLY A 44 -5.76 -22.48 -4.46
CA GLY A 44 -6.86 -21.73 -3.86
C GLY A 44 -6.43 -20.39 -3.26
N LEU A 45 -7.39 -19.46 -3.13
CA LEU A 45 -7.18 -18.12 -2.59
C LEU A 45 -6.76 -18.11 -1.10
N SER A 46 -7.23 -19.09 -0.32
CA SER A 46 -6.95 -19.19 1.11
C SER A 46 -5.48 -19.46 1.43
N SER A 47 -4.74 -20.09 0.51
CA SER A 47 -3.32 -20.49 0.66
C SER A 47 -2.35 -19.32 0.87
N GLN A 48 -2.75 -18.14 0.42
CA GLN A 48 -2.03 -16.87 0.57
C GLN A 48 -2.89 -15.82 1.26
N ASN A 49 -3.86 -16.25 2.08
CA ASN A 49 -4.75 -15.36 2.82
C ASN A 49 -5.48 -14.32 1.97
N TYR A 50 -5.97 -14.74 0.80
CA TYR A 50 -6.72 -13.88 -0.12
C TYR A 50 -5.93 -12.67 -0.63
N PHE A 51 -4.59 -12.68 -0.52
CA PHE A 51 -3.72 -11.58 -0.94
C PHE A 51 -3.85 -11.24 -2.43
N ALA A 52 -4.29 -12.19 -3.25
CA ALA A 52 -4.65 -11.97 -4.65
C ALA A 52 -5.77 -10.94 -4.82
N VAL A 53 -6.77 -10.91 -3.94
CA VAL A 53 -7.88 -9.95 -3.99
C VAL A 53 -7.36 -8.55 -3.75
N PHE A 54 -6.53 -8.38 -2.73
CA PHE A 54 -5.87 -7.10 -2.43
C PHE A 54 -5.04 -6.62 -3.63
N LEU A 55 -4.09 -7.42 -4.11
CA LEU A 55 -3.20 -7.04 -5.21
C LEU A 55 -3.95 -6.76 -6.53
N PHE A 56 -5.02 -7.51 -6.80
CA PHE A 56 -5.87 -7.28 -7.97
C PHE A 56 -6.62 -5.95 -7.86
N LEU A 57 -7.26 -5.67 -6.72
CA LEU A 57 -7.95 -4.40 -6.50
C LEU A 57 -6.98 -3.21 -6.52
N SER A 58 -5.78 -3.36 -5.95
CA SER A 58 -4.71 -2.34 -6.07
C SER A 58 -4.36 -2.07 -7.53
N LEU A 59 -4.15 -3.11 -8.34
CA LEU A 59 -3.81 -2.97 -9.75
C LEU A 59 -4.93 -2.29 -10.55
N CYS A 60 -6.18 -2.70 -10.33
CA CYS A 60 -7.34 -2.11 -10.99
C CYS A 60 -7.47 -0.62 -10.66
N LEU A 61 -7.32 -0.24 -9.38
CA LEU A 61 -7.41 1.15 -8.94
C LEU A 61 -6.29 2.01 -9.56
N GLU A 62 -5.06 1.50 -9.60
CA GLU A 62 -3.92 2.21 -10.19
C GLU A 62 -4.07 2.38 -11.70
N LEU A 63 -4.43 1.32 -12.43
CA LEU A 63 -4.68 1.41 -13.87
C LEU A 63 -5.82 2.37 -14.19
N TYR A 64 -6.91 2.32 -13.40
CA TYR A 64 -8.03 3.23 -13.55
C TYR A 64 -7.65 4.68 -13.29
N GLY A 65 -6.88 4.96 -12.22
CA GLY A 65 -6.39 6.30 -11.92
C GLY A 65 -5.49 6.85 -13.04
N HIS A 66 -4.61 6.02 -13.59
CA HIS A 66 -3.78 6.41 -14.74
C HIS A 66 -4.60 6.67 -16.01
N TYR A 67 -5.62 5.85 -16.28
CA TYR A 67 -6.54 6.06 -17.40
C TYR A 67 -7.31 7.39 -17.28
N LYS A 68 -7.86 7.68 -16.10
CA LYS A 68 -8.57 8.94 -15.82
C LYS A 68 -7.66 10.17 -15.98
N ILE A 69 -6.43 10.11 -15.43
CA ILE A 69 -5.42 11.18 -15.62
C ILE A 69 -5.09 11.40 -17.10
N PHE A 70 -4.98 10.32 -17.89
CA PHE A 70 -4.73 10.41 -19.33
C PHE A 70 -5.87 11.14 -20.06
N ASN A 71 -7.11 10.89 -19.66
CA ASN A 71 -8.30 11.58 -20.17
C ASN A 71 -8.53 12.98 -19.56
N LYS A 72 -7.63 13.45 -18.68
CA LYS A 72 -7.75 14.72 -17.93
C LYS A 72 -8.98 14.81 -17.03
N GLU A 73 -9.49 13.66 -16.61
CA GLU A 73 -10.59 13.53 -15.64
C GLU A 73 -9.98 13.31 -14.25
N PHE A 74 -10.30 14.20 -13.31
CA PHE A 74 -9.75 14.19 -11.94
C PHE A 74 -10.79 13.78 -10.87
N ASP A 75 -11.94 13.29 -11.32
CA ASP A 75 -13.10 12.88 -10.53
C ASP A 75 -12.96 11.47 -9.92
N PHE A 76 -11.77 10.89 -9.84
CA PHE A 76 -11.56 9.50 -9.40
C PHE A 76 -11.03 9.40 -7.96
N ALA A 77 -10.77 10.53 -7.30
CA ALA A 77 -10.18 10.57 -5.97
C ALA A 77 -11.08 9.92 -4.90
N TYR A 78 -12.41 9.98 -5.07
CA TYR A 78 -13.38 9.32 -4.18
C TYR A 78 -13.17 7.79 -4.08
N LEU A 79 -12.70 7.13 -5.15
CA LEU A 79 -12.45 5.68 -5.13
C LEU A 79 -11.36 5.29 -4.12
N PHE A 80 -10.41 6.18 -3.87
CA PHE A 80 -9.38 5.97 -2.85
C PHE A 80 -9.93 6.02 -1.43
N ASN A 81 -11.07 6.70 -1.19
CA ASN A 81 -11.76 6.69 0.09
C ASN A 81 -12.31 5.28 0.39
N TYR A 82 -13.05 4.70 -0.57
CA TYR A 82 -13.56 3.33 -0.46
C TYR A 82 -12.45 2.30 -0.38
N TYR A 83 -11.38 2.49 -1.15
CA TYR A 83 -10.21 1.63 -1.09
C TYR A 83 -9.52 1.69 0.28
N SER A 84 -9.47 2.85 0.93
CA SER A 84 -8.92 3.00 2.29
C SER A 84 -9.73 2.17 3.31
N ILE A 85 -11.05 2.17 3.20
CA ILE A 85 -11.92 1.32 4.04
C ILE A 85 -11.66 -0.17 3.75
N PHE A 86 -11.58 -0.54 2.47
CA PHE A 86 -11.23 -1.90 2.06
C PHE A 86 -9.89 -2.35 2.65
N LEU A 87 -8.86 -1.50 2.63
CA LEU A 87 -7.54 -1.81 3.21
C LEU A 87 -7.62 -2.15 4.70
N ILE A 88 -8.35 -1.34 5.48
CA ILE A 88 -8.50 -1.55 6.93
C ILE A 88 -9.20 -2.90 7.19
N ILE A 89 -10.30 -3.18 6.49
CA ILE A 89 -11.05 -4.44 6.62
C ILE A 89 -10.19 -5.63 6.18
N PHE A 90 -9.57 -5.54 5.02
CA PHE A 90 -8.76 -6.63 4.44
C PHE A 90 -7.62 -7.00 5.37
N PHE A 91 -6.85 -6.03 5.86
CA PHE A 91 -5.71 -6.33 6.71
C PHE A 91 -6.12 -6.75 8.13
N ASN A 92 -7.30 -6.37 8.62
CA ASN A 92 -7.88 -6.98 9.81
C ASN A 92 -8.05 -8.49 9.63
N ILE A 93 -8.71 -8.91 8.55
CA ILE A 93 -8.94 -10.33 8.22
C ILE A 93 -7.61 -11.05 8.01
N TYR A 94 -6.65 -10.41 7.33
CA TYR A 94 -5.32 -10.96 7.08
C TYR A 94 -4.57 -11.29 8.37
N TYR A 95 -4.46 -10.33 9.29
CA TYR A 95 -3.75 -10.53 10.57
C TYR A 95 -4.53 -11.38 11.58
N ALA A 96 -5.87 -11.39 11.50
CA ALA A 96 -6.70 -12.28 12.31
C ALA A 96 -6.42 -13.77 12.06
N LYS A 97 -5.78 -14.16 10.96
CA LYS A 97 -5.33 -15.55 10.76
C LYS A 97 -4.11 -15.92 11.58
N VAL A 98 -3.29 -14.95 11.98
CA VAL A 98 -2.01 -15.18 12.68
C VAL A 98 -2.12 -14.85 14.18
N PHE A 99 -2.95 -13.87 14.53
CA PHE A 99 -3.05 -13.42 15.91
C PHE A 99 -3.72 -14.47 16.82
N PRO A 100 -3.36 -14.55 18.11
CA PRO A 100 -4.10 -15.36 19.08
C PRO A 100 -5.52 -14.81 19.30
N GLN A 101 -6.45 -15.67 19.71
CA GLN A 101 -7.89 -15.34 19.80
C GLN A 101 -8.19 -14.03 20.55
N LYS A 102 -7.51 -13.78 21.68
CA LYS A 102 -7.69 -12.53 22.46
C LYS A 102 -7.37 -11.28 21.64
N LEU A 103 -6.29 -11.32 20.86
CA LEU A 103 -5.91 -10.20 19.98
C LEU A 103 -6.82 -10.08 18.77
N LYS A 104 -7.31 -11.20 18.20
CA LYS A 104 -8.31 -11.15 17.12
C LYS A 104 -9.57 -10.38 17.56
N VAL A 105 -10.09 -10.72 18.74
CA VAL A 105 -11.28 -10.08 19.31
C VAL A 105 -11.00 -8.60 19.59
N PHE A 106 -9.84 -8.27 20.17
CA PHE A 106 -9.43 -6.87 20.38
C PHE A 106 -9.40 -6.07 19.07
N PHE A 107 -8.73 -6.58 18.04
CA PHE A 107 -8.63 -5.89 16.75
C PHE A 107 -9.96 -5.84 16.00
N LEU A 108 -10.90 -6.75 16.25
CA LEU A 108 -12.27 -6.66 15.75
C LEU A 108 -13.00 -5.48 16.38
N TYR A 109 -12.90 -5.27 17.70
CA TYR A 109 -13.47 -4.09 18.35
C TYR A 109 -12.84 -2.79 17.85
N VAL A 110 -11.51 -2.77 17.66
CA VAL A 110 -10.81 -1.62 17.05
C VAL A 110 -11.32 -1.35 15.63
N LEU A 111 -11.50 -2.40 14.81
CA LEU A 111 -12.08 -2.27 13.47
C LEU A 111 -13.48 -1.64 13.53
N MET A 112 -14.36 -2.16 14.39
CA MET A 112 -15.72 -1.63 14.54
C MET A 112 -15.71 -0.16 14.98
N ALA A 113 -14.86 0.20 15.94
CA ALA A 113 -14.71 1.59 16.38
C ALA A 113 -14.23 2.52 15.25
N ILE A 114 -13.25 2.08 14.45
CA ILE A 114 -12.77 2.84 13.28
C ILE A 114 -13.88 2.99 12.23
N LEU A 115 -14.65 1.94 11.94
CA LEU A 115 -15.74 2.00 10.97
C LEU A 115 -16.85 2.96 11.45
N VAL A 116 -17.21 2.91 12.73
CA VAL A 116 -18.16 3.88 13.33
C VAL A 116 -17.60 5.31 13.24
N PHE A 117 -16.31 5.51 13.54
CA PHE A 117 -15.67 6.81 13.39
C PHE A 117 -15.75 7.33 11.95
N ILE A 118 -15.44 6.48 10.96
CA ILE A 118 -15.50 6.86 9.53
C ILE A 118 -16.93 7.26 9.14
N ILE A 119 -17.94 6.47 9.55
CA ILE A 119 -19.35 6.74 9.23
C ILE A 119 -19.82 8.06 9.84
N LEU A 120 -19.43 8.36 11.08
CA LEU A 120 -19.91 9.54 11.80
C LEU A 120 -19.16 10.83 11.45
N PHE A 121 -17.86 10.74 11.18
CA PHE A 121 -16.99 11.93 11.14
C PHE A 121 -16.29 12.16 9.81
N VAL A 122 -16.26 11.17 8.89
CA VAL A 122 -15.53 11.30 7.62
C VAL A 122 -16.50 11.39 6.46
N LYS A 123 -16.38 12.45 5.65
CA LYS A 123 -17.14 12.63 4.41
C LYS A 123 -16.56 11.78 3.28
N PHE A 124 -16.56 10.46 3.41
CA PHE A 124 -15.92 9.56 2.45
C PHE A 124 -16.63 9.50 1.07
N TYR A 125 -17.85 10.03 0.97
CA TYR A 125 -18.60 10.23 -0.28
C TYR A 125 -18.21 11.51 -1.04
N SER A 126 -17.27 12.31 -0.53
CA SER A 126 -16.80 13.50 -1.24
C SER A 126 -16.05 13.13 -2.52
N ASP A 127 -16.06 14.03 -3.50
CA ASP A 127 -15.35 13.83 -4.78
C ASP A 127 -13.82 13.76 -4.60
N ASN A 128 -13.33 14.28 -3.47
CA ASN A 128 -11.92 14.34 -3.13
C ASN A 128 -11.49 13.21 -2.20
N TYR A 129 -10.19 12.94 -2.21
CA TYR A 129 -9.60 12.02 -1.24
C TYR A 129 -9.49 12.67 0.14
N GLU A 130 -10.05 12.02 1.15
CA GLU A 130 -9.97 12.49 2.54
C GLU A 130 -8.66 12.03 3.18
N ASN A 131 -7.71 12.95 3.38
CA ASN A 131 -6.38 12.64 3.93
C ASN A 131 -6.44 11.94 5.31
N ILE A 132 -7.49 12.20 6.10
CA ILE A 132 -7.74 11.53 7.38
C ILE A 132 -7.85 10.00 7.20
N LEU A 133 -8.47 9.52 6.11
CA LEU A 133 -8.56 8.08 5.83
C LEU A 133 -7.19 7.46 5.59
N GLY A 134 -6.34 8.13 4.81
CA GLY A 134 -4.98 7.65 4.56
C GLY A 134 -4.14 7.58 5.83
N ILE A 135 -4.27 8.58 6.69
CA ILE A 135 -3.61 8.60 8.00
C ILE A 135 -4.13 7.45 8.89
N LEU A 136 -5.44 7.23 8.94
CA LEU A 136 -6.05 6.12 9.68
C LEU A 136 -5.55 4.76 9.19
N VAL A 137 -5.50 4.54 7.87
CA VAL A 137 -4.94 3.31 7.27
C VAL A 137 -3.50 3.10 7.73
N CYS A 138 -2.67 4.14 7.68
CA CYS A 138 -1.26 4.03 8.07
C CYS A 138 -1.09 3.69 9.55
N PHE A 139 -1.83 4.35 10.44
CA PHE A 139 -1.80 4.02 11.87
C PHE A 139 -2.28 2.59 12.12
N TYR A 140 -3.35 2.19 11.44
CA TYR A 140 -3.89 0.83 11.54
C TYR A 140 -2.83 -0.22 11.14
N PHE A 141 -2.15 -0.01 10.01
CA PHE A 141 -1.08 -0.89 9.55
C PHE A 141 0.09 -0.91 10.52
N ILE A 142 0.58 0.24 10.97
CA ILE A 142 1.71 0.32 11.91
C ILE A 142 1.40 -0.48 13.18
N ILE A 143 0.23 -0.28 13.79
CA ILE A 143 -0.15 -0.99 15.02
C ILE A 143 -0.23 -2.52 14.78
N ASN A 144 -0.92 -2.97 13.72
CA ASN A 144 -1.01 -4.39 13.41
C ASN A 144 0.37 -5.02 13.16
N VAL A 145 1.22 -4.34 12.40
CA VAL A 145 2.59 -4.80 12.10
C VAL A 145 3.43 -4.89 13.37
N LEU A 146 3.40 -3.87 14.24
CA LEU A 146 4.15 -3.89 15.49
C LEU A 146 3.69 -5.02 16.43
N VAL A 147 2.38 -5.25 16.52
CA VAL A 147 1.85 -6.39 17.28
C VAL A 147 2.30 -7.72 16.67
N TRP A 148 2.29 -7.84 15.34
CA TRP A 148 2.81 -9.04 14.67
C TRP A 148 4.30 -9.28 14.98
N PHE A 149 5.14 -8.25 14.90
CA PHE A 149 6.55 -8.35 15.26
C PHE A 149 6.74 -8.76 16.72
N TYR A 150 5.98 -8.17 17.63
CA TYR A 150 6.02 -8.54 19.05
C TYR A 150 5.69 -10.01 19.28
N ILE A 151 4.61 -10.52 18.66
CA ILE A 151 4.24 -11.94 18.75
C ILE A 151 5.37 -12.81 18.19
N ARG A 152 5.94 -12.43 17.04
CA ARG A 152 7.01 -13.20 16.40
C ARG A 152 8.29 -13.23 17.21
N LEU A 153 8.65 -12.14 17.89
CA LEU A 153 9.83 -12.07 18.75
C LEU A 153 9.64 -12.82 20.07
N LYS A 154 8.41 -12.88 20.58
CA LYS A 154 8.08 -13.60 21.82
C LYS A 154 8.08 -15.12 21.63
N ASN A 155 7.61 -15.59 20.47
CA ASN A 155 7.55 -17.01 20.13
C ASN A 155 8.78 -17.38 19.31
N PHE A 156 9.84 -17.83 19.99
CA PHE A 156 11.04 -18.37 19.34
C PHE A 156 10.70 -19.68 18.61
N ASP A 157 10.38 -19.58 17.33
CA ASP A 157 10.33 -20.72 16.42
C ASP A 157 11.71 -20.96 15.79
N GLU A 158 12.01 -22.22 15.46
CA GLU A 158 13.21 -22.61 14.69
C GLU A 158 13.24 -22.00 13.27
N ILE A 159 12.08 -21.58 12.75
CA ILE A 159 11.96 -21.01 11.41
C ILE A 159 12.51 -19.58 11.38
N LYS A 160 13.57 -19.37 10.58
CA LYS A 160 14.13 -18.03 10.31
C LYS A 160 13.02 -17.06 9.90
N ILE A 161 12.99 -15.87 10.52
CA ILE A 161 11.96 -14.85 10.27
C ILE A 161 11.85 -14.45 8.78
N LEU A 162 12.97 -14.46 8.05
CA LEU A 162 13.04 -14.17 6.61
C LEU A 162 12.35 -15.23 5.74
N ASN A 163 12.03 -16.40 6.28
CA ASN A 163 11.25 -17.44 5.60
C ASN A 163 9.76 -17.32 5.86
N ASP A 164 9.34 -16.48 6.80
CA ASP A 164 7.93 -16.24 7.07
C ASP A 164 7.34 -15.26 6.03
N PRO A 165 6.30 -15.63 5.26
CA PRO A 165 5.66 -14.70 4.34
C PRO A 165 5.06 -13.46 5.02
N TYR A 166 4.56 -13.58 6.26
CA TYR A 166 3.97 -12.47 7.00
C TYR A 166 5.01 -11.41 7.38
N PHE A 167 6.28 -11.79 7.51
CA PHE A 167 7.38 -10.85 7.73
C PHE A 167 7.47 -9.85 6.58
N TRP A 168 7.54 -10.36 5.34
CA TRP A 168 7.70 -9.52 4.15
C TRP A 168 6.50 -8.62 3.90
N VAL A 169 5.28 -9.12 4.12
CA VAL A 169 4.07 -8.28 4.06
C VAL A 169 4.13 -7.19 5.12
N SER A 170 4.48 -7.54 6.36
CA SER A 170 4.52 -6.58 7.47
C SER A 170 5.59 -5.49 7.26
N CYS A 171 6.79 -5.86 6.81
CA CYS A 171 7.82 -4.90 6.44
C CYS A 171 7.37 -3.95 5.33
N GLY A 172 6.73 -4.47 4.28
CA GLY A 172 6.20 -3.67 3.18
C GLY A 172 5.18 -2.63 3.66
N LEU A 173 4.21 -3.07 4.47
CA LEU A 173 3.17 -2.19 5.03
C LEU A 173 3.75 -1.12 5.97
N LEU A 174 4.68 -1.50 6.85
CA LEU A 174 5.31 -0.55 7.77
C LEU A 174 6.09 0.52 7.00
N PHE A 175 6.89 0.09 6.03
CA PHE A 175 7.68 0.98 5.20
C PHE A 175 6.78 1.95 4.42
N TRP A 176 5.73 1.42 3.77
CA TRP A 176 4.76 2.25 3.05
C TRP A 176 4.06 3.25 3.95
N SER A 177 3.60 2.82 5.13
CA SER A 177 2.82 3.66 6.06
C SER A 177 3.63 4.84 6.58
N ILE A 178 4.90 4.61 6.95
CA ILE A 178 5.78 5.67 7.45
C ILE A 178 5.96 6.76 6.38
N PHE A 179 6.35 6.38 5.16
CA PHE A 179 6.56 7.33 4.07
C PHE A 179 5.27 8.03 3.63
N PHE A 180 4.14 7.33 3.64
CA PHE A 180 2.86 7.93 3.32
C PHE A 180 2.50 9.02 4.33
N ILE A 181 2.68 8.80 5.63
CA ILE A 181 2.46 9.82 6.67
C ILE A 181 3.37 11.03 6.43
N PHE A 182 4.67 10.80 6.22
CA PHE A 182 5.64 11.86 5.96
C PHE A 182 5.32 12.70 4.72
N ARG A 183 4.64 12.14 3.73
CA ARG A 183 4.18 12.88 2.55
C ARG A 183 2.83 13.57 2.79
N SER A 184 1.86 12.85 3.34
CA SER A 184 0.46 13.28 3.37
C SER A 184 0.17 14.35 4.41
N ILE A 185 0.83 14.32 5.58
CA ILE A 185 0.65 15.36 6.61
C ILE A 185 1.13 16.74 6.13
N PRO A 186 2.38 16.91 5.65
CA PRO A 186 2.85 18.22 5.23
C PRO A 186 2.38 18.63 3.84
N MET A 187 1.56 17.82 3.15
CA MET A 187 1.21 18.05 1.73
C MET A 187 0.64 19.44 1.46
N PHE A 188 -0.33 19.90 2.27
CA PHE A 188 -0.96 21.21 2.06
C PHE A 188 0.03 22.35 2.32
N PHE A 189 0.83 22.25 3.39
CA PHE A 189 1.86 23.24 3.70
C PHE A 189 2.91 23.32 2.59
N LEU A 190 3.41 22.17 2.12
CA LEU A 190 4.43 22.11 1.08
C LEU A 190 3.89 22.54 -0.28
N GLN A 191 2.62 22.33 -0.57
CA GLN A 191 2.04 22.78 -1.83
C GLN A 191 2.16 24.30 -2.00
N ASP A 192 1.94 25.05 -0.92
CA ASP A 192 1.96 26.52 -0.95
C ASP A 192 3.37 27.09 -0.69
N ASN A 193 4.20 26.42 0.11
CA ASN A 193 5.49 26.95 0.57
C ASN A 193 6.72 26.34 -0.12
N ASP A 194 6.68 25.05 -0.51
CA ASP A 194 7.80 24.36 -1.17
C ASP A 194 7.30 23.21 -2.08
N PRO A 195 6.75 23.55 -3.25
CA PRO A 195 6.24 22.55 -4.19
C PRO A 195 7.34 21.65 -4.76
N GLY A 196 8.61 22.09 -4.70
CA GLY A 196 9.77 21.29 -5.09
C GLY A 196 9.97 20.10 -4.17
N LEU A 197 9.98 20.33 -2.85
CA LEU A 197 10.03 19.27 -1.85
C LEU A 197 8.83 18.34 -1.94
N LEU A 198 7.62 18.88 -2.14
CA LEU A 198 6.42 18.05 -2.35
C LEU A 198 6.58 17.11 -3.56
N GLN A 199 7.15 17.60 -4.66
CA GLN A 199 7.38 16.80 -5.85
C GLN A 199 8.42 15.69 -5.60
N ILE A 200 9.46 15.95 -4.80
CA ILE A 200 10.43 14.94 -4.37
C ILE A 200 9.73 13.85 -3.54
N LEU A 201 8.90 14.24 -2.56
CA LEU A 201 8.16 13.28 -1.73
C LEU A 201 7.20 12.42 -2.57
N LYS A 202 6.57 12.99 -3.61
CA LYS A 202 5.74 12.24 -4.57
C LYS A 202 6.56 11.20 -5.35
N VAL A 203 7.75 11.55 -5.81
CA VAL A 203 8.65 10.60 -6.51
C VAL A 203 9.14 9.51 -5.56
N MET A 204 9.50 9.89 -4.33
CA MET A 204 9.92 8.97 -3.27
C MET A 204 8.82 7.95 -2.95
N GLN A 205 7.56 8.38 -2.93
CA GLN A 205 6.43 7.46 -2.74
C GLN A 205 6.36 6.36 -3.82
N TYR A 206 6.70 6.67 -5.08
CA TYR A 206 6.78 5.62 -6.12
C TYR A 206 7.91 4.63 -5.84
N CYS A 207 9.08 5.10 -5.39
CA CYS A 207 10.17 4.21 -4.95
C CYS A 207 9.71 3.28 -3.82
N VAL A 208 9.01 3.85 -2.83
CA VAL A 208 8.47 3.13 -1.68
C VAL A 208 7.46 2.07 -2.13
N ASN A 209 6.56 2.41 -3.05
CA ASN A 209 5.61 1.46 -3.62
C ASN A 209 6.33 0.31 -4.35
N ILE A 210 7.36 0.60 -5.16
CA ILE A 210 8.18 -0.43 -5.82
C ILE A 210 8.78 -1.40 -4.79
N ILE A 211 9.37 -0.86 -3.72
CA ILE A 211 9.97 -1.67 -2.64
C ILE A 211 8.90 -2.51 -1.95
N MET A 212 7.76 -1.92 -1.58
CA MET A 212 6.64 -2.61 -0.93
C MET A 212 6.13 -3.78 -1.78
N TYR A 213 5.81 -3.54 -3.05
CA TYR A 213 5.32 -4.60 -3.94
C TYR A 213 6.41 -5.64 -4.25
N GLY A 214 7.69 -5.24 -4.25
CA GLY A 214 8.81 -6.18 -4.27
C GLY A 214 8.83 -7.09 -3.05
N MET A 215 8.62 -6.57 -1.84
CA MET A 215 8.50 -7.37 -0.62
C MET A 215 7.27 -8.29 -0.68
N PHE A 216 6.14 -7.81 -1.20
CA PHE A 216 4.95 -8.64 -1.42
C PHE A 216 5.21 -9.79 -2.39
N TYR A 217 5.97 -9.57 -3.46
CA TYR A 217 6.41 -10.63 -4.36
C TYR A 217 7.27 -11.69 -3.64
N ILE A 218 8.17 -11.25 -2.75
CA ILE A 218 8.96 -12.16 -1.91
C ILE A 218 8.05 -12.95 -0.97
N ALA A 219 7.06 -12.31 -0.34
CA ALA A 219 6.07 -12.97 0.50
C ALA A 219 5.33 -14.09 -0.24
N LEU A 220 4.91 -13.82 -1.48
CA LEU A 220 4.26 -14.82 -2.35
C LEU A 220 5.14 -16.03 -2.62
N ARG A 221 6.47 -15.85 -2.81
CA ARG A 221 7.42 -16.98 -2.92
C ARG A 221 7.47 -17.79 -1.64
N LYS A 222 7.39 -17.14 -0.47
CA LYS A 222 7.41 -17.84 0.81
C LYS A 222 6.11 -18.59 1.08
N PHE A 223 4.96 -18.04 0.69
CA PHE A 223 3.67 -18.76 0.71
C PHE A 223 3.70 -20.00 -0.20
N GLU A 224 4.32 -19.91 -1.37
CA GLU A 224 4.51 -21.04 -2.27
C GLU A 224 5.39 -22.13 -1.64
N ASN A 225 6.50 -21.78 -0.99
CA ASN A 225 7.40 -22.77 -0.42
C ASN A 225 6.87 -23.42 0.88
N LYS A 226 6.12 -22.68 1.71
CA LYS A 226 5.66 -23.15 3.04
C LYS A 226 4.64 -24.30 2.96
N ASN A 227 3.92 -24.42 1.86
CA ASN A 227 2.89 -25.44 1.66
C ASN A 227 3.37 -26.62 0.77
N THR A 228 4.68 -26.78 0.62
CA THR A 228 5.34 -27.89 -0.13
C THR A 228 6.04 -28.88 0.81
N ILE A 229 5.94 -28.64 2.12
CA ILE A 229 6.36 -29.53 3.21
C ILE A 229 5.07 -29.94 3.91
#